data_AF-A0A2U8DM95-F1
#
_entry.id   AF-A0A2U8DM95-F1
#
_cell.length_a   1.000
_cell.length_b   1.000
_cell.length_c   1.000
_cell.angle_alpha   90.00
_cell.angle_beta   90.00
_cell.angle_gamma   90.00
#
_symmetry.space_group_name_H-M   'P 1'
#
loop_
_entity.id
_entity.type
_entity.pdbx_description
1 polymer ?
#
loop_
_entity_poly.entity_id
_entity_poly.type
_entity_poly.pdbx_seq_one_letter_code
_entity_poly.pdbx_strand_id
1 'polypeptide(L)'
;MNNEKEDILKILINNPYYIKSIDNPTEEMQMITVKKDGMLLKYISNPTVKVQYEALNSNKWAIEYIEKPTEEMCSLVVKQAWNALKYIKNPSKEILVNAIKQKGWAIQFYKNPPEEIQIMAVEKDWDSIKYIEQPTEKVKIRAVEMEWKAIKYIKEPSMKVQRIAVSKNEEAIMFVENITEKAWKNFIEDNIKVLKYVENKISQIDIEEIIKNKIKKENVNKDYIIDFMKDNTLKIDKVKFIYKYGSMKSKAVFLDYKLSISNNF
;
A
#
# COMPACT_ATOMS: atom_id res chain seq x y z
N MET A 1 50.04 -14.25 31.52
CA MET A 1 49.02 -13.30 31.01
C MET A 1 48.89 -13.33 29.48
N ASN A 2 49.96 -13.33 28.66
CA ASN A 2 49.81 -13.39 27.18
C ASN A 2 49.19 -14.70 26.64
N ASN A 3 49.59 -15.87 27.15
CA ASN A 3 49.11 -17.15 26.63
C ASN A 3 47.60 -17.38 26.87
N GLU A 4 47.10 -16.99 28.04
CA GLU A 4 45.67 -17.14 28.38
C GLU A 4 44.78 -16.26 27.50
N LYS A 5 45.20 -15.02 27.22
CA LYS A 5 44.51 -14.14 26.27
C LYS A 5 44.47 -14.77 24.88
N GLU A 6 45.60 -15.25 24.37
CA GLU A 6 45.67 -15.89 23.05
C GLU A 6 44.80 -17.15 22.94
N ASP A 7 44.74 -17.95 24.01
CA ASP A 7 43.89 -19.14 24.03
C ASP A 7 42.40 -18.78 24.06
N ILE A 8 42.00 -17.74 24.82
CA ILE A 8 40.63 -17.21 24.77
C ILE A 8 40.30 -16.71 23.35
N LEU A 9 41.21 -15.99 22.69
CA LEU A 9 41.00 -15.52 21.32
C LEU A 9 40.81 -16.70 20.35
N LYS A 10 41.61 -17.76 20.45
CA LYS A 10 41.43 -19.00 19.64
C LYS A 10 40.08 -19.66 19.92
N ILE A 11 39.65 -19.71 21.19
CA ILE A 11 38.32 -20.24 21.56
C ILE A 11 37.23 -19.40 20.91
N LEU A 12 37.28 -18.06 20.97
CA LEU A 12 36.27 -17.18 20.37
C LEU A 12 36.25 -17.26 18.84
N ILE A 13 37.40 -17.47 18.19
CA ILE A 13 37.48 -17.69 16.73
C ILE A 13 36.69 -18.95 16.33
N ASN A 14 36.77 -20.02 17.11
CA ASN A 14 36.13 -21.30 16.85
C ASN A 14 34.69 -21.37 17.38
N ASN A 15 34.42 -20.70 18.51
CA ASN A 15 33.13 -20.67 19.20
C ASN A 15 32.85 -19.27 19.80
N PRO A 16 32.31 -18.34 19.00
CA PRO A 16 32.01 -16.97 19.44
C PRO A 16 31.06 -16.88 20.64
N TYR A 17 30.21 -17.89 20.87
CA TYR A 17 29.28 -17.94 22.01
C TYR A 17 30.00 -18.03 23.37
N TYR A 18 31.28 -18.40 23.39
CA TYR A 18 32.08 -18.43 24.61
C TYR A 18 32.20 -17.04 25.27
N ILE A 19 31.92 -15.95 24.52
CA ILE A 19 31.85 -14.58 25.05
C ILE A 19 30.94 -14.47 26.29
N LYS A 20 29.89 -15.28 26.38
CA LYS A 20 28.94 -15.30 27.51
C LYS A 20 29.58 -15.71 28.84
N SER A 21 30.73 -16.38 28.77
CA SER A 21 31.45 -16.94 29.91
C SER A 21 32.67 -16.09 30.28
N ILE A 22 32.90 -14.96 29.59
CA ILE A 22 34.03 -14.07 29.83
C ILE A 22 33.52 -12.85 30.59
N ASP A 23 34.01 -12.66 31.81
CA ASP A 23 33.77 -11.44 32.56
C ASP A 23 34.58 -10.29 31.95
N ASN A 24 33.90 -9.19 31.62
CA ASN A 24 34.50 -7.97 31.03
C ASN A 24 35.40 -8.24 29.80
N PRO A 25 34.85 -8.76 28.69
CA PRO A 25 35.64 -9.08 27.51
C PRO A 25 36.30 -7.85 26.91
N THR A 26 37.57 -7.96 26.52
CA THR A 26 38.31 -6.87 25.85
C THR A 26 37.67 -6.48 24.51
N GLU A 27 37.90 -5.26 24.01
CA GLU A 27 37.37 -4.85 22.69
C GLU A 27 37.77 -5.83 21.58
N GLU A 28 38.98 -6.36 21.59
CA GLU A 28 39.44 -7.36 20.62
C GLU A 28 38.61 -8.65 20.64
N MET A 29 38.30 -9.15 21.84
CA MET A 29 37.41 -10.31 22.03
C MET A 29 36.01 -10.01 21.52
N GLN A 30 35.47 -8.84 21.87
CA GLN A 30 34.16 -8.38 21.40
C GLN A 30 34.10 -8.29 19.87
N MET A 31 35.12 -7.71 19.24
CA MET A 31 35.22 -7.55 17.77
C MET A 31 35.24 -8.89 17.05
N ILE A 32 36.06 -9.86 17.48
CA ILE A 32 36.09 -11.21 16.87
C ILE A 32 34.72 -11.88 16.98
N THR A 33 34.07 -11.74 18.15
CA THR A 33 32.75 -12.29 18.40
C THR A 33 31.68 -11.71 17.48
N VAL A 34 31.51 -10.38 17.46
CA VAL A 34 30.43 -9.75 16.68
C VAL A 34 30.67 -9.79 15.17
N LYS A 35 31.93 -9.86 14.75
CA LYS A 35 32.30 -10.08 13.35
C LYS A 35 31.85 -11.45 12.83
N LYS A 36 31.84 -12.47 13.70
CA LYS A 36 31.32 -13.81 13.36
C LYS A 36 29.79 -13.87 13.41
N ASP A 37 29.17 -13.25 14.40
CA ASP A 37 27.72 -13.14 14.52
C ASP A 37 27.33 -11.87 15.31
N GLY A 38 26.78 -10.88 14.60
CA GLY A 38 26.37 -9.62 15.20
C GLY A 38 25.32 -9.78 16.31
N MET A 39 24.53 -10.85 16.32
CA MET A 39 23.51 -11.09 17.37
C MET A 39 24.12 -11.37 18.74
N LEU A 40 25.40 -11.72 18.80
CA LEU A 40 26.11 -11.95 20.05
C LEU A 40 26.39 -10.65 20.82
N LEU A 41 26.11 -9.48 20.22
CA LEU A 41 26.11 -8.20 20.91
C LEU A 41 25.24 -8.23 22.19
N LYS A 42 24.17 -9.02 22.21
CA LYS A 42 23.30 -9.20 23.39
C LYS A 42 23.99 -9.74 24.64
N TYR A 43 25.16 -10.36 24.49
CA TYR A 43 25.96 -10.90 25.60
C TYR A 43 27.10 -9.95 26.02
N ILE A 44 27.28 -8.83 25.33
CA ILE A 44 28.37 -7.88 25.58
C ILE A 44 27.82 -6.69 26.36
N SER A 45 28.35 -6.48 27.56
CA SER A 45 28.04 -5.30 28.36
C SER A 45 28.91 -4.12 27.94
N ASN A 46 28.32 -2.93 27.81
CA ASN A 46 28.99 -1.68 27.44
C ASN A 46 29.91 -1.77 26.18
N PRO A 47 29.40 -2.27 25.03
CA PRO A 47 30.20 -2.35 23.80
C PRO A 47 30.60 -0.94 23.32
N THR A 48 31.82 -0.81 22.78
CA THR A 48 32.24 0.45 22.15
C THR A 48 31.44 0.71 20.87
N VAL A 49 31.34 1.97 20.45
CA VAL A 49 30.64 2.35 19.20
C VAL A 49 31.16 1.55 18.00
N LYS A 50 32.47 1.26 17.96
CA LYS A 50 33.10 0.44 16.93
C LYS A 50 32.59 -1.01 16.93
N VAL A 51 32.48 -1.64 18.10
CA VAL A 51 31.90 -2.98 18.25
C VAL A 51 30.43 -2.99 17.83
N GLN A 52 29.69 -1.94 18.19
CA GLN A 52 28.28 -1.79 17.77
C GLN A 52 28.16 -1.73 16.23
N TYR A 53 28.95 -0.90 15.54
CA TYR A 53 28.93 -0.86 14.07
C TYR A 53 29.35 -2.19 13.43
N GLU A 54 30.37 -2.87 13.96
CA GLU A 54 30.76 -4.19 13.45
C GLU A 54 29.62 -5.21 13.61
N ALA A 55 28.92 -5.19 14.75
CA ALA A 55 27.75 -6.03 14.97
C ALA A 55 26.62 -5.73 13.97
N LEU A 56 26.34 -4.44 13.69
CA LEU A 56 25.33 -4.03 12.71
C LEU A 56 25.70 -4.40 11.27
N ASN A 57 26.99 -4.33 10.92
CA ASN A 57 27.49 -4.75 9.61
C ASN A 57 27.40 -6.26 9.41
N SER A 58 27.65 -7.03 10.47
CA SER A 58 27.50 -8.48 10.48
C SER A 58 26.02 -8.90 10.48
N ASN A 59 25.19 -8.24 11.29
CA ASN A 59 23.77 -8.49 11.37
C ASN A 59 22.98 -7.24 11.80
N LYS A 60 22.25 -6.64 10.85
CA LYS A 60 21.37 -5.49 11.08
C LYS A 60 20.36 -5.64 12.23
N TRP A 61 19.96 -6.86 12.58
CA TRP A 61 19.03 -7.10 13.70
C TRP A 61 19.68 -6.87 15.07
N ALA A 62 21.01 -6.79 15.14
CA ALA A 62 21.73 -6.46 16.37
C ALA A 62 21.40 -5.05 16.91
N ILE A 63 20.75 -4.20 16.11
CA ILE A 63 20.21 -2.90 16.56
C ILE A 63 19.27 -3.04 17.77
N GLU A 64 18.59 -4.18 17.91
CA GLU A 64 17.74 -4.51 19.06
C GLU A 64 18.51 -4.48 20.39
N TYR A 65 19.81 -4.78 20.35
CA TYR A 65 20.69 -4.85 21.52
C TYR A 65 21.51 -3.58 21.76
N ILE A 66 21.27 -2.52 20.98
CA ILE A 66 21.87 -1.21 21.21
C ILE A 66 20.85 -0.34 21.95
N GLU A 67 21.16 0.07 23.19
CA GLU A 67 20.21 0.80 24.05
C GLU A 67 19.78 2.15 23.45
N LYS A 68 20.75 2.87 22.86
CA LYS A 68 20.59 4.21 22.29
C LYS A 68 21.29 4.28 20.93
N PRO A 69 20.74 3.66 19.88
CA PRO A 69 21.36 3.68 18.57
C PRO A 69 21.40 5.10 18.02
N THR A 70 22.49 5.46 17.35
CA THR A 70 22.59 6.76 16.67
C THR A 70 21.69 6.78 15.44
N GLU A 71 21.36 7.99 14.96
CA GLU A 71 20.61 8.17 13.71
C GLU A 71 21.29 7.47 12.52
N GLU A 72 22.62 7.48 12.48
CA GLU A 72 23.41 6.79 11.46
C GLU A 72 23.28 5.27 11.53
N MET A 73 23.31 4.69 12.74
CA MET A 73 23.07 3.26 12.95
C MET A 73 21.67 2.86 12.52
N CYS A 74 20.66 3.66 12.87
CA CYS A 74 19.28 3.48 12.43
C CYS A 74 19.17 3.52 10.90
N SER A 75 19.82 4.50 10.26
CA SER A 75 19.84 4.65 8.81
C SER A 75 20.52 3.46 8.13
N LEU A 76 21.65 3.01 8.67
CA LEU A 76 22.39 1.85 8.19
C LEU A 76 21.50 0.60 8.14
N VAL A 77 20.83 0.27 9.25
CA VAL A 77 20.02 -0.95 9.32
C VAL A 77 18.74 -0.87 8.49
N VAL A 78 18.10 0.31 8.43
CA VAL A 78 16.91 0.51 7.61
C VAL A 78 17.25 0.43 6.12
N LYS A 79 18.39 0.95 5.68
CA LYS A 79 18.88 0.79 4.30
C LYS A 79 19.08 -0.68 3.91
N GLN A 80 19.45 -1.54 4.86
CA GLN A 80 19.61 -2.97 4.62
C GLN A 80 18.28 -3.75 4.70
N ALA A 81 17.36 -3.32 5.57
CA ALA A 81 16.00 -3.85 5.62
C ALA A 81 15.01 -2.86 6.27
N TRP A 82 13.97 -2.51 5.52
CA TRP A 82 12.90 -1.60 5.97
C TRP A 82 12.25 -2.02 7.29
N ASN A 83 12.14 -3.32 7.58
CA ASN A 83 11.52 -3.84 8.80
C ASN A 83 12.45 -3.85 10.03
N ALA A 84 13.72 -3.42 9.89
CA ALA A 84 14.57 -3.05 11.03
C ALA A 84 13.94 -1.93 11.87
N LEU A 85 13.07 -1.14 11.26
CA LEU A 85 12.26 -0.13 11.93
C LEU A 85 11.49 -0.65 13.16
N LYS A 86 11.11 -1.94 13.17
CA LYS A 86 10.46 -2.60 14.33
C LYS A 86 11.29 -2.52 15.61
N TYR A 87 12.61 -2.51 15.49
CA TYR A 87 13.54 -2.53 16.63
C TYR A 87 14.06 -1.14 17.00
N ILE A 88 13.72 -0.10 16.23
CA ILE A 88 14.13 1.27 16.48
C ILE A 88 13.06 1.95 17.33
N LYS A 89 13.41 2.30 18.58
CA LYS A 89 12.51 3.06 19.46
C LYS A 89 12.46 4.52 19.01
N ASN A 90 11.25 5.05 18.77
CA ASN A 90 11.01 6.43 18.36
C ASN A 90 11.85 6.86 17.14
N PRO A 91 11.71 6.20 15.98
CA PRO A 91 12.49 6.54 14.79
C PRO A 91 12.20 7.97 14.35
N SER A 92 13.21 8.66 13.83
CA SER A 92 13.02 9.97 13.23
C SER A 92 12.12 9.88 11.99
N LYS A 93 11.60 11.03 11.56
CA LYS A 93 10.87 11.14 10.29
C LYS A 93 11.72 10.65 9.11
N GLU A 94 13.03 10.92 9.10
CA GLU A 94 13.92 10.51 8.01
C GLU A 94 14.09 8.99 7.93
N ILE A 95 14.30 8.34 9.08
CA ILE A 95 14.39 6.87 9.17
C ILE A 95 13.10 6.22 8.67
N LEU A 96 11.95 6.75 9.09
CA LEU A 96 10.65 6.29 8.63
C LEU A 96 10.48 6.43 7.11
N VAL A 97 10.82 7.60 6.56
CA VAL A 97 10.74 7.85 5.11
C VAL A 97 11.64 6.90 4.33
N ASN A 98 12.86 6.64 4.81
CA ASN A 98 13.77 5.69 4.18
C ASN A 98 13.23 4.25 4.18
N ALA A 99 12.53 3.85 5.25
CA ALA A 99 11.85 2.56 5.29
C ALA A 99 10.66 2.50 4.32
N ILE A 100 9.82 3.55 4.29
CA ILE A 100 8.66 3.63 3.41
C ILE A 100 9.05 3.62 1.92
N LYS A 101 10.12 4.32 1.54
CA LYS A 101 10.64 4.31 0.16
C LYS A 101 10.97 2.89 -0.34
N GLN A 102 11.39 2.00 0.56
CA GLN A 102 11.60 0.59 0.26
C GLN A 102 10.29 -0.20 0.27
N LYS A 103 9.48 -0.05 1.31
CA LYS A 103 8.19 -0.74 1.48
C LYS A 103 7.18 0.13 2.23
N GLY A 104 6.02 0.40 1.62
CA GLY A 104 4.96 1.23 2.21
C GLY A 104 4.45 0.66 3.53
N TRP A 105 4.49 -0.67 3.69
CA TRP A 105 4.11 -1.37 4.93
C TRP A 105 4.96 -0.99 6.15
N ALA A 106 6.11 -0.34 5.97
CA ALA A 106 6.93 0.17 7.07
C ALA A 106 6.14 1.10 8.00
N ILE A 107 5.10 1.76 7.49
CA ILE A 107 4.22 2.64 8.27
C ILE A 107 3.61 1.95 9.51
N GLN A 108 3.46 0.62 9.49
CA GLN A 108 2.93 -0.17 10.62
C GLN A 108 3.77 -0.05 11.90
N PHE A 109 5.04 0.36 11.80
CA PHE A 109 5.96 0.51 12.93
C PHE A 109 6.05 1.95 13.44
N TYR A 110 5.22 2.87 12.92
CA TYR A 110 5.19 4.26 13.35
C TYR A 110 3.83 4.64 13.90
N LYS A 111 3.79 5.07 15.16
CA LYS A 111 2.55 5.51 15.80
C LYS A 111 2.16 6.90 15.29
N ASN A 112 0.90 7.06 14.88
CA ASN A 112 0.33 8.34 14.44
C ASN A 112 1.16 9.06 13.34
N PRO A 113 1.40 8.41 12.18
CA PRO A 113 2.14 9.02 11.09
C PRO A 113 1.44 10.29 10.57
N PRO A 114 2.17 11.39 10.30
CA PRO A 114 1.61 12.57 9.64
C PRO A 114 0.97 12.23 8.28
N GLU A 115 -0.02 13.02 7.83
CA GLU A 115 -0.74 12.79 6.56
C GLU A 115 0.21 12.58 5.36
N GLU A 116 1.29 13.36 5.25
CA GLU A 116 2.29 13.23 4.19
C GLU A 116 2.97 11.84 4.18
N ILE A 117 3.22 11.26 5.36
CA ILE A 117 3.83 9.94 5.51
C ILE A 117 2.81 8.85 5.13
N GLN A 118 1.56 9.04 5.54
CA GLN A 118 0.46 8.15 5.15
C GLN A 118 0.29 8.11 3.63
N ILE A 119 0.32 9.27 2.96
CA ILE A 119 0.26 9.38 1.50
C ILE A 119 1.43 8.64 0.85
N MET A 120 2.67 8.89 1.28
CA MET A 120 3.83 8.18 0.74
C MET A 120 3.71 6.65 0.88
N ALA A 121 3.17 6.16 2.01
CA ALA A 121 2.99 4.73 2.22
C ALA A 121 1.99 4.11 1.24
N VAL A 122 0.83 4.75 1.03
CA VAL A 122 -0.20 4.23 0.10
C VAL A 122 0.18 4.44 -1.37
N GLU A 123 0.98 5.44 -1.70
CA GLU A 123 1.56 5.58 -3.05
C GLU A 123 2.58 4.49 -3.34
N LYS A 124 3.36 4.07 -2.32
CA LYS A 124 4.33 2.99 -2.48
C LYS A 124 3.68 1.62 -2.58
N ASP A 125 2.80 1.32 -1.64
CA ASP A 125 2.03 0.08 -1.55
C ASP A 125 0.61 0.46 -1.12
N TRP A 126 -0.35 0.49 -2.06
CA TRP A 126 -1.73 0.95 -1.81
C TRP A 126 -2.42 0.24 -0.65
N ASP A 127 -2.07 -1.02 -0.42
CA ASP A 127 -2.63 -1.84 0.66
C ASP A 127 -2.03 -1.51 2.02
N SER A 128 -1.03 -0.62 2.10
CA SER A 128 -0.52 -0.05 3.36
C SER A 128 -1.60 0.65 4.17
N ILE A 129 -2.68 1.10 3.53
CA ILE A 129 -3.82 1.71 4.22
C ILE A 129 -4.40 0.80 5.32
N LYS A 130 -4.25 -0.53 5.20
CA LYS A 130 -4.65 -1.50 6.24
C LYS A 130 -3.90 -1.34 7.57
N TYR A 131 -2.72 -0.70 7.54
CA TYR A 131 -1.87 -0.45 8.70
C TYR A 131 -2.02 0.97 9.26
N ILE A 132 -2.87 1.80 8.66
CA ILE A 132 -3.11 3.17 9.13
C ILE A 132 -4.38 3.15 9.98
N GLU A 133 -4.25 3.47 11.27
CA GLU A 133 -5.37 3.39 12.21
C GLU A 133 -6.47 4.41 11.89
N GLN A 134 -6.08 5.64 11.58
CA GLN A 134 -7.00 6.75 11.27
C GLN A 134 -6.56 7.48 9.99
N PRO A 135 -6.74 6.86 8.81
CA PRO A 135 -6.36 7.49 7.56
C PRO A 135 -7.28 8.68 7.27
N THR A 136 -6.68 9.81 6.89
CA THR A 136 -7.46 10.98 6.48
C THR A 136 -8.22 10.69 5.18
N GLU A 137 -9.23 11.50 4.88
CA GLU A 137 -10.00 11.38 3.65
C GLU A 137 -9.10 11.44 2.39
N LYS A 138 -8.05 12.26 2.41
CA LYS A 138 -7.08 12.34 1.30
C LYS A 138 -6.30 11.03 1.13
N VAL A 139 -5.92 10.39 2.23
CA VAL A 139 -5.20 9.11 2.21
C VAL A 139 -6.10 7.99 1.69
N LYS A 140 -7.36 7.96 2.14
CA LYS A 140 -8.38 7.02 1.63
C LYS A 140 -8.58 7.16 0.13
N ILE A 141 -8.75 8.40 -0.34
CA ILE A 141 -8.87 8.73 -1.77
C ILE A 141 -7.63 8.28 -2.54
N ARG A 142 -6.43 8.64 -2.06
CA ARG A 142 -5.19 8.28 -2.75
C ARG A 142 -5.02 6.77 -2.86
N ALA A 143 -5.36 6.01 -1.83
CA ALA A 143 -5.26 4.55 -1.86
C ALA A 143 -6.14 3.93 -2.96
N VAL A 144 -7.40 4.37 -3.10
CA VAL A 144 -8.30 3.87 -4.17
C VAL A 144 -7.94 4.41 -5.56
N GLU A 145 -7.34 5.61 -5.64
CA GLU A 145 -6.76 6.16 -6.88
C GLU A 145 -5.57 5.32 -7.36
N MET A 146 -4.76 4.77 -6.45
CA MET A 146 -3.69 3.83 -6.80
C MET A 146 -4.28 2.49 -7.24
N GLU A 147 -5.13 1.88 -6.42
CA GLU A 147 -5.75 0.57 -6.69
C GLU A 147 -7.15 0.50 -6.07
N TRP A 148 -8.16 0.18 -6.88
CA TRP A 148 -9.55 0.20 -6.43
C TRP A 148 -9.80 -0.80 -5.29
N LYS A 149 -9.04 -1.91 -5.27
CA LYS A 149 -9.10 -2.93 -4.20
C LYS A 149 -8.74 -2.40 -2.82
N ALA A 150 -8.11 -1.22 -2.72
CA ALA A 150 -7.84 -0.57 -1.44
C ALA A 150 -9.11 -0.34 -0.62
N ILE A 151 -10.28 -0.17 -1.26
CA ILE A 151 -11.56 0.05 -0.57
C ILE A 151 -11.88 -1.06 0.44
N LYS A 152 -11.44 -2.30 0.18
CA LYS A 152 -11.59 -3.45 1.10
C LYS A 152 -11.03 -3.19 2.50
N TYR A 153 -9.99 -2.35 2.61
CA TYR A 153 -9.30 -2.05 3.87
C TYR A 153 -9.74 -0.73 4.50
N ILE A 154 -10.64 0.01 3.86
CA ILE A 154 -11.11 1.30 4.34
C ILE A 154 -12.39 1.08 5.15
N LYS A 155 -12.33 1.33 6.46
CA LYS A 155 -13.52 1.37 7.30
C LYS A 155 -14.37 2.58 6.94
N GLU A 156 -15.66 2.35 6.74
CA GLU A 156 -16.68 3.36 6.45
C GLU A 156 -16.20 4.36 5.37
N PRO A 157 -15.95 3.90 4.12
CA PRO A 157 -15.47 4.76 3.07
C PRO A 157 -16.52 5.82 2.75
N SER A 158 -16.10 7.07 2.57
CA SER A 158 -17.03 8.13 2.16
C SER A 158 -17.63 7.84 0.78
N MET A 159 -18.75 8.48 0.45
CA MET A 159 -19.33 8.40 -0.90
C MET A 159 -18.31 8.75 -1.99
N LYS A 160 -17.38 9.68 -1.73
CA LYS A 160 -16.34 10.06 -2.68
C LYS A 160 -15.35 8.91 -2.90
N VAL A 161 -14.87 8.28 -1.84
CA VAL A 161 -13.96 7.11 -1.92
C VAL A 161 -14.65 5.94 -2.64
N GLN A 162 -15.91 5.66 -2.31
CA GLN A 162 -16.70 4.62 -2.96
C GLN A 162 -16.84 4.85 -4.47
N ARG A 163 -17.24 6.07 -4.87
CA ARG A 163 -17.39 6.45 -6.28
C ARG A 163 -16.08 6.32 -7.06
N ILE A 164 -14.95 6.72 -6.48
CA ILE A 164 -13.64 6.57 -7.13
C ILE A 164 -13.32 5.08 -7.36
N ALA A 165 -13.46 4.24 -6.33
CA ALA A 165 -13.19 2.81 -6.48
C ALA A 165 -14.11 2.15 -7.52
N VAL A 166 -15.41 2.41 -7.46
CA VAL A 166 -16.43 1.89 -8.40
C VAL A 166 -16.20 2.38 -9.83
N SER A 167 -15.80 3.64 -10.01
CA SER A 167 -15.48 4.20 -11.33
C SER A 167 -14.31 3.49 -12.02
N LYS A 168 -13.36 2.96 -11.23
CA LYS A 168 -12.21 2.19 -11.74
C LYS A 168 -12.56 0.73 -12.00
N ASN A 169 -13.42 0.13 -11.16
CA ASN A 169 -13.85 -1.24 -11.33
C ASN A 169 -15.20 -1.48 -10.62
N GLU A 170 -16.16 -2.07 -11.32
CA GLU A 170 -17.49 -2.34 -10.77
C GLU A 170 -17.48 -3.31 -9.58
N GLU A 171 -16.48 -4.20 -9.51
CA GLU A 171 -16.32 -5.17 -8.42
C GLU A 171 -16.08 -4.51 -7.06
N ALA A 172 -15.69 -3.24 -7.03
CA ALA A 172 -15.56 -2.46 -5.79
C ALA A 172 -16.87 -2.44 -4.99
N ILE A 173 -18.02 -2.60 -5.67
CA ILE A 173 -19.35 -2.64 -5.04
C ILE A 173 -19.48 -3.77 -4.00
N MET A 174 -18.74 -4.87 -4.17
CA MET A 174 -18.76 -6.01 -3.24
C MET A 174 -18.19 -5.66 -1.85
N PHE A 175 -17.46 -4.55 -1.75
CA PHE A 175 -16.85 -4.06 -0.50
C PHE A 175 -17.57 -2.82 0.06
N VAL A 176 -18.70 -2.43 -0.53
CA VAL A 176 -19.53 -1.31 -0.04
C VAL A 176 -20.75 -1.87 0.68
N GLU A 177 -20.86 -1.60 1.97
CA GLU A 177 -21.98 -2.05 2.80
C GLU A 177 -23.16 -1.07 2.74
N ASN A 178 -24.38 -1.57 2.92
CA ASN A 178 -25.61 -0.79 3.07
C ASN A 178 -25.82 0.28 1.98
N ILE A 179 -25.66 -0.11 0.71
CA ILE A 179 -25.75 0.81 -0.43
C ILE A 179 -27.19 1.33 -0.58
N THR A 180 -27.34 2.64 -0.35
CA THR A 180 -28.62 3.34 -0.53
C THR A 180 -29.02 3.45 -2.01
N GLU A 181 -30.30 3.69 -2.29
CA GLU A 181 -30.78 3.94 -3.66
C GLU A 181 -30.01 5.08 -4.34
N LYS A 182 -29.77 6.20 -3.62
CA LYS A 182 -28.98 7.33 -4.12
C LYS A 182 -27.55 6.92 -4.48
N ALA A 183 -26.93 6.05 -3.68
CA ALA A 183 -25.59 5.55 -3.95
C ALA A 183 -25.56 4.66 -5.21
N TRP A 184 -26.54 3.77 -5.38
CA TRP A 184 -26.71 2.99 -6.61
C TRP A 184 -26.84 3.88 -7.85
N LYS A 185 -27.65 4.94 -7.80
CA LYS A 185 -27.79 5.87 -8.93
C LYS A 185 -26.44 6.52 -9.29
N ASN A 186 -25.65 6.94 -8.30
CA ASN A 186 -24.31 7.49 -8.52
C ASN A 186 -23.36 6.45 -9.14
N PHE A 187 -23.38 5.21 -8.64
CA PHE A 187 -22.50 4.15 -9.12
C PHE A 187 -22.81 3.75 -10.57
N ILE A 188 -24.09 3.71 -10.95
CA ILE A 188 -24.50 3.49 -12.34
C ILE A 188 -24.02 4.66 -13.22
N GLU A 189 -24.14 5.91 -12.74
CA GLU A 189 -23.65 7.09 -13.48
C GLU A 189 -22.12 7.04 -13.67
N ASP A 190 -21.37 6.53 -12.70
CA ASP A 190 -19.91 6.48 -12.73
C ASP A 190 -19.38 5.30 -13.54
N ASN A 191 -20.01 4.13 -13.41
CA ASN A 191 -19.62 2.89 -14.08
C ASN A 191 -20.84 2.02 -14.41
N ILE A 192 -21.22 1.98 -15.69
CA ILE A 192 -22.37 1.23 -16.18
C ILE A 192 -22.25 -0.29 -15.96
N LYS A 193 -21.04 -0.84 -15.80
CA LYS A 193 -20.87 -2.28 -15.53
C LYS A 193 -21.43 -2.70 -14.17
N VAL A 194 -21.69 -1.75 -13.27
CA VAL A 194 -22.36 -1.98 -11.98
C VAL A 194 -23.76 -2.58 -12.14
N LEU A 195 -24.41 -2.41 -13.30
CA LEU A 195 -25.74 -2.96 -13.56
C LEU A 195 -25.87 -4.46 -13.30
N LYS A 196 -24.79 -5.23 -13.45
CA LYS A 196 -24.70 -6.66 -13.10
C LYS A 196 -25.09 -6.96 -11.65
N TYR A 197 -24.95 -5.98 -10.75
CA TYR A 197 -25.19 -6.12 -9.30
C TYR A 197 -26.45 -5.38 -8.83
N VAL A 198 -27.11 -4.61 -9.69
CA VAL A 198 -28.22 -3.73 -9.27
C VAL A 198 -29.45 -4.55 -8.92
N GLU A 199 -29.81 -5.61 -9.65
CA GLU A 199 -30.96 -6.52 -9.42
C GLU A 199 -32.12 -5.94 -8.58
N ASN A 200 -33.13 -5.35 -9.23
CA ASN A 200 -34.33 -4.75 -8.62
C ASN A 200 -34.11 -3.61 -7.61
N LYS A 201 -32.87 -3.17 -7.35
CA LYS A 201 -32.58 -2.06 -6.43
C LYS A 201 -32.88 -0.68 -7.03
N ILE A 202 -32.94 -0.57 -8.36
CA ILE A 202 -33.25 0.64 -9.11
C ILE A 202 -34.22 0.28 -10.24
N SER A 203 -35.25 1.10 -10.45
CA SER A 203 -36.23 0.87 -11.51
C SER A 203 -35.58 1.01 -12.89
N GLN A 204 -36.10 0.29 -13.89
CA GLN A 204 -35.59 0.42 -15.26
C GLN A 204 -35.70 1.86 -15.79
N ILE A 205 -36.77 2.58 -15.42
CA ILE A 205 -36.99 3.98 -15.80
C ILE A 205 -35.88 4.88 -15.23
N ASP A 206 -35.54 4.71 -13.95
CA ASP A 206 -34.44 5.45 -13.32
C ASP A 206 -33.09 5.15 -13.99
N ILE A 207 -32.82 3.88 -14.32
CA ILE A 207 -31.57 3.49 -15.00
C ILE A 207 -31.49 4.16 -16.37
N GLU A 208 -32.56 4.09 -17.15
CA GLU A 208 -32.63 4.74 -18.47
C GLU A 208 -32.44 6.25 -18.35
N GLU A 209 -33.04 6.90 -17.34
CA GLU A 209 -32.87 8.33 -17.09
C GLU A 209 -31.42 8.71 -16.72
N ILE A 210 -30.76 7.91 -15.87
CA ILE A 210 -29.34 8.11 -15.52
C ILE A 210 -28.47 8.04 -16.78
N ILE A 211 -28.66 6.99 -17.59
CA ILE A 211 -27.87 6.78 -18.81
C ILE A 211 -28.13 7.91 -19.81
N LYS A 212 -29.41 8.26 -20.05
CA LYS A 212 -29.80 9.40 -20.88
C LYS A 212 -29.09 10.68 -20.44
N ASN A 213 -29.10 10.97 -19.15
CA ASN A 213 -28.47 12.16 -18.58
C ASN A 213 -26.94 12.13 -18.67
N LYS A 214 -26.32 10.95 -18.69
CA LYS A 214 -24.88 10.79 -18.89
C LYS A 214 -24.48 10.96 -20.35
N ILE A 215 -25.14 10.26 -21.28
CA ILE A 215 -24.74 10.23 -22.70
C ILE A 215 -25.10 11.50 -23.47
N LYS A 216 -26.00 12.34 -22.96
CA LYS A 216 -26.30 13.66 -23.54
C LYS A 216 -25.17 14.67 -23.33
N LYS A 217 -24.21 14.40 -22.42
CA LYS A 217 -23.09 15.31 -22.11
C LYS A 217 -22.00 15.18 -23.19
N GLU A 218 -21.47 16.30 -23.69
CA GLU A 218 -20.36 16.30 -24.67
C GLU A 218 -19.02 15.85 -24.07
N ASN A 219 -18.87 15.89 -22.74
CA ASN A 219 -17.65 15.41 -22.07
C ASN A 219 -17.73 13.93 -21.62
N VAL A 220 -18.75 13.18 -22.04
CA VAL A 220 -18.89 11.77 -21.66
C VAL A 220 -17.64 10.95 -21.99
N ASN A 221 -17.28 10.01 -21.11
CA ASN A 221 -16.15 9.10 -21.34
C ASN A 221 -16.52 8.09 -22.46
N LYS A 222 -15.61 7.84 -23.40
CA LYS A 222 -15.79 6.87 -24.48
C LYS A 222 -16.04 5.46 -23.93
N ASP A 223 -15.31 5.06 -22.89
CA ASP A 223 -15.42 3.73 -22.28
C ASP A 223 -16.82 3.48 -21.71
N TYR A 224 -17.45 4.51 -21.13
CA TYR A 224 -18.82 4.41 -20.63
C TYR A 224 -19.81 4.07 -21.76
N ILE A 225 -19.66 4.69 -22.93
CA ILE A 225 -20.51 4.41 -24.10
C ILE A 225 -20.28 2.98 -24.60
N ILE A 226 -19.01 2.57 -24.72
CA ILE A 226 -18.64 1.22 -25.16
C ILE A 226 -19.20 0.16 -24.19
N ASP A 227 -19.03 0.37 -22.89
CA ASP A 227 -19.53 -0.53 -21.85
C ASP A 227 -21.06 -0.58 -21.84
N PHE A 228 -21.74 0.55 -22.06
CA PHE A 228 -23.19 0.58 -22.24
C PHE A 228 -23.62 -0.25 -23.46
N MET A 229 -22.90 -0.17 -24.58
CA MET A 229 -23.19 -0.98 -25.77
C MET A 229 -22.95 -2.48 -25.57
N LYS A 230 -21.96 -2.84 -24.74
CA LYS A 230 -21.62 -4.23 -24.41
C LYS A 230 -22.49 -4.84 -23.31
N ASP A 231 -23.15 -4.01 -22.51
CA ASP A 231 -24.04 -4.48 -21.46
C ASP A 231 -25.14 -5.39 -22.03
N ASN A 232 -25.49 -6.44 -21.30
CA ASN A 232 -26.57 -7.36 -21.67
C ASN A 232 -27.70 -7.37 -20.64
N THR A 233 -27.59 -6.57 -19.57
CA THR A 233 -28.60 -6.51 -18.51
C THR A 233 -29.80 -5.67 -18.94
N LEU A 234 -29.56 -4.57 -19.69
CA LEU A 234 -30.62 -3.69 -20.17
C LEU A 234 -31.24 -4.17 -21.48
N LYS A 235 -32.54 -4.46 -21.43
CA LYS A 235 -33.35 -4.89 -22.58
C LYS A 235 -33.97 -3.69 -23.30
N ILE A 236 -33.11 -2.84 -23.89
CA ILE A 236 -33.53 -1.68 -24.68
C ILE A 236 -32.83 -1.67 -26.04
N ASP A 237 -33.43 -0.99 -27.02
CA ASP A 237 -32.75 -0.68 -28.30
C ASP A 237 -31.69 0.40 -28.07
N LYS A 238 -30.47 -0.03 -27.76
CA LYS A 238 -29.34 0.86 -27.44
C LYS A 238 -28.94 1.74 -28.61
N VAL A 239 -29.13 1.27 -29.85
CA VAL A 239 -28.83 2.03 -31.07
C VAL A 239 -29.78 3.21 -31.16
N LYS A 240 -31.10 2.95 -31.10
CA LYS A 240 -32.11 4.00 -31.11
C LYS A 240 -31.96 4.93 -29.92
N PHE A 241 -31.59 4.40 -28.75
CA PHE A 241 -31.36 5.18 -27.54
C PHE A 241 -30.23 6.20 -27.69
N ILE A 242 -29.06 5.79 -28.22
CA ILE A 242 -27.94 6.70 -28.49
C ILE A 242 -28.29 7.73 -29.55
N TYR A 243 -28.94 7.34 -30.65
CA TYR A 243 -29.32 8.30 -31.68
C TYR A 243 -30.31 9.36 -31.17
N LYS A 244 -31.26 8.95 -30.32
CA LYS A 244 -32.30 9.84 -29.79
C LYS A 244 -31.77 10.78 -28.69
N TYR A 245 -30.92 10.29 -27.80
CA TYR A 245 -30.55 11.02 -26.58
C TYR A 245 -29.06 11.35 -26.43
N GLY A 246 -28.20 10.71 -27.22
CA GLY A 246 -26.76 10.91 -27.16
C GLY A 246 -26.33 12.26 -27.74
N SER A 247 -25.27 12.81 -27.14
CA SER A 247 -24.48 13.92 -27.68
C SER A 247 -23.83 13.57 -29.02
N MET A 248 -23.26 14.57 -29.72
CA MET A 248 -22.52 14.30 -30.96
C MET A 248 -21.32 13.39 -30.67
N LYS A 249 -20.62 13.61 -29.55
CA LYS A 249 -19.56 12.71 -29.10
C LYS A 249 -20.04 11.28 -28.86
N SER A 250 -21.18 11.09 -28.19
CA SER A 250 -21.74 9.76 -27.94
C SER A 250 -22.03 9.01 -29.25
N LYS A 251 -22.62 9.71 -30.23
CA LYS A 251 -22.92 9.14 -31.55
C LYS A 251 -21.66 8.78 -32.31
N ALA A 252 -20.64 9.64 -32.29
CA ALA A 252 -19.35 9.37 -32.93
C ALA A 252 -18.67 8.11 -32.33
N VAL A 253 -18.57 8.03 -31.00
CA VAL A 253 -17.99 6.86 -30.31
C VAL A 253 -18.74 5.58 -30.62
N PHE A 254 -20.08 5.65 -30.68
CA PHE A 254 -20.91 4.52 -31.06
C PHE A 254 -20.65 4.05 -32.50
N LEU A 255 -20.52 4.97 -33.45
CA LEU A 255 -20.19 4.65 -34.85
C LEU A 255 -18.82 4.00 -34.96
N ASP A 256 -17.81 4.55 -34.29
CA ASP A 256 -16.45 3.98 -34.24
C ASP A 256 -16.47 2.55 -33.67
N TYR A 257 -17.20 2.34 -32.56
CA TYR A 257 -17.39 1.02 -31.98
C TYR A 257 -18.05 0.05 -32.96
N LYS A 258 -19.11 0.46 -33.67
CA LYS A 258 -19.78 -0.35 -34.69
C LYS A 258 -18.86 -0.72 -35.86
N LEU A 259 -18.05 0.21 -36.35
CA LEU A 259 -17.09 -0.07 -37.42
C LEU A 259 -16.01 -1.05 -36.95
N SER A 260 -15.54 -0.92 -35.71
CA SER A 260 -14.52 -1.81 -35.15
C SER A 260 -14.98 -3.27 -35.03
N ILE A 261 -16.26 -3.52 -34.77
CA ILE A 261 -16.80 -4.89 -34.73
C ILE A 261 -17.10 -5.43 -36.12
N SER A 262 -17.45 -4.57 -37.10
CA SER A 262 -17.75 -4.98 -38.47
C SER A 262 -16.51 -5.33 -39.28
N ASN A 263 -15.35 -4.74 -38.99
CA ASN A 263 -14.08 -5.01 -39.69
C ASN A 263 -13.30 -6.22 -39.13
N ASN A 264 -13.81 -6.89 -38.10
CA ASN A 264 -13.21 -8.08 -37.50
C ASN A 264 -13.85 -9.40 -38.00
N PHE A 265 -14.61 -9.33 -39.09
CA PHE A 265 -15.19 -10.45 -39.85
C PHE A 265 -14.75 -10.35 -41.31
#